data_AF-A0A0E9MXT3-F1
#
_entry.id   AF-A0A0E9MXT3-F1
#
_cell.length_a   1.000
_cell.length_b   1.000
_cell.length_c   1.000
_cell.angle_alpha   90.00
_cell.angle_beta   90.00
_cell.angle_gamma   90.00
#
_symmetry.space_group_name_H-M   'P 1'
#
loop_
_entity.id
_entity.type
_entity.pdbx_description
1 polymer ?
#
loop_
_entity_poly.entity_id
_entity_poly.type
_entity_poly.pdbx_seq_one_letter_code
_entity_poly.pdbx_strand_id
1 'polypeptide(L)'
;MNFCETFHNRVRVSLVTLFVAQSISVNAQDFRPVDKKEFKQCLKVLDQFDTTDVFKNYFCENASERIGDYYHEKGDFLKAIAYYDSADNKYRNAAQFCGNGDYIFFVPRKFKVSKCYKLLGDTKAALAVITPLVFDEFISGYVDSTMLEYYVSLLYSQFTREEIRKEIQITVNQLAYITEPVSLGDGPKDYIKISCTLKFFEYNLEFATHIFKSSAAGSMPLLFTRTYYLEQVPNLPIYKRIME
;
A
#
# COMPACT_ATOMS: atom_id res chain seq x y z
N MET A 1 4.21 -20.59 -21.76
CA MET A 1 3.12 -20.01 -22.58
C MET A 1 2.67 -18.74 -21.86
N ASN A 2 2.94 -17.57 -22.44
CA ASN A 2 2.80 -16.27 -21.76
C ASN A 2 1.32 -15.89 -21.58
N PHE A 3 0.84 -15.90 -20.33
CA PHE A 3 -0.52 -15.47 -19.98
C PHE A 3 -0.74 -13.97 -20.29
N CYS A 4 0.33 -13.17 -20.35
CA CYS A 4 0.28 -11.73 -20.62
C CYS A 4 -0.10 -11.35 -22.07
N GLU A 5 0.25 -12.14 -23.09
CA GLU A 5 -0.03 -11.74 -24.49
C GLU A 5 -1.50 -11.98 -24.89
N THR A 6 -2.18 -12.92 -24.22
CA THR A 6 -3.56 -13.28 -24.57
C THR A 6 -4.58 -12.26 -24.04
N PHE A 7 -4.21 -11.44 -23.04
CA PHE A 7 -5.12 -10.49 -22.40
C PHE A 7 -5.36 -9.23 -23.25
N HIS A 8 -4.38 -8.82 -24.06
CA HIS A 8 -4.49 -7.63 -24.91
C HIS A 8 -5.51 -7.77 -26.05
N ASN A 9 -5.89 -8.98 -26.45
CA ASN A 9 -6.73 -9.21 -27.64
C ASN A 9 -8.22 -9.47 -27.35
N ARG A 10 -8.70 -9.43 -26.10
CA ARG A 10 -10.08 -9.86 -25.77
C ARG A 10 -10.97 -8.94 -24.94
N VAL A 11 -10.57 -7.70 -24.66
CA VAL A 11 -11.48 -6.75 -24.00
C VAL A 11 -11.97 -5.72 -25.01
N ARG A 12 -13.04 -6.08 -25.74
CA ARG A 12 -13.98 -5.08 -26.28
C ARG A 12 -14.62 -4.39 -25.08
N VAL A 13 -14.04 -3.26 -24.70
CA VAL A 13 -14.51 -2.37 -23.65
C VAL A 13 -15.91 -1.91 -24.02
N SER A 14 -16.93 -2.44 -23.33
CA SER A 14 -18.27 -1.87 -23.36
C SER A 14 -18.21 -0.51 -22.65
N LEU A 15 -18.86 0.50 -23.23
CA LEU A 15 -18.84 1.92 -22.83
C LEU A 15 -19.16 2.21 -21.34
N VAL A 16 -19.57 1.21 -20.56
CA VAL A 16 -19.84 1.32 -19.13
C VAL A 16 -18.56 1.48 -18.29
N THR A 17 -17.43 0.91 -18.74
CA THR A 17 -16.15 1.03 -18.00
C THR A 17 -15.57 2.45 -18.04
N LEU A 18 -15.87 3.22 -19.10
CA LEU A 18 -15.36 4.60 -19.22
C LEU A 18 -16.09 5.60 -18.30
N PHE A 19 -17.36 5.35 -17.96
CA PHE A 19 -18.12 6.23 -17.07
C PHE A 19 -17.71 6.12 -15.59
N VAL A 20 -17.13 4.99 -15.18
CA VAL A 20 -16.60 4.82 -13.82
C VAL A 20 -15.22 5.47 -13.67
N ALA A 21 -14.41 5.52 -14.72
CA ALA A 21 -13.08 6.13 -14.66
C ALA A 21 -13.12 7.68 -14.59
N GLN A 22 -14.13 8.34 -15.16
CA GLN A 22 -14.26 9.81 -15.13
C GLN A 22 -14.82 10.39 -13.82
N SER A 23 -15.19 9.55 -12.85
CA SER A 23 -15.57 9.97 -11.50
C SER A 23 -14.46 9.73 -10.47
N ILE A 24 -13.29 9.23 -10.89
CA ILE A 24 -12.12 9.04 -10.02
C ILE A 24 -11.27 10.32 -10.00
N SER A 25 -11.91 11.42 -9.61
CA SER A 25 -11.26 12.39 -8.73
C SER A 25 -11.58 11.93 -7.31
N VAL A 26 -11.10 10.73 -6.94
CA VAL A 26 -11.23 10.22 -5.57
C VAL A 26 -10.21 11.02 -4.77
N ASN A 27 -10.65 12.11 -4.16
CA ASN A 27 -10.03 12.52 -2.91
C ASN A 27 -10.09 11.29 -2.00
N ALA A 28 -8.94 10.74 -1.63
CA ALA A 28 -8.81 9.59 -0.72
C ALA A 28 -9.30 9.91 0.71
N GLN A 29 -10.00 11.04 0.89
CA GLN A 29 -10.23 11.71 2.15
C GLN A 29 -11.45 11.20 2.91
N ASP A 30 -12.52 10.79 2.24
CA ASP A 30 -13.81 10.63 2.92
C ASP A 30 -14.28 9.18 2.96
N PHE A 31 -14.51 8.70 4.19
CA PHE A 31 -15.45 7.61 4.41
C PHE A 31 -16.74 8.00 3.71
N ARG A 32 -17.07 7.29 2.64
CA ARG A 32 -18.24 7.63 1.86
C ARG A 32 -19.44 7.07 2.61
N PRO A 33 -20.48 7.87 2.91
CA PRO A 33 -21.63 7.36 3.62
C PRO A 33 -22.28 6.18 2.93
N VAL A 34 -22.69 5.20 3.73
CA VAL A 34 -23.32 3.96 3.25
C VAL A 34 -24.69 3.87 3.89
N ASP A 35 -25.74 3.97 3.07
CA ASP A 35 -27.08 3.79 3.59
C ASP A 35 -27.39 2.31 3.88
N LYS A 36 -28.48 2.05 4.61
CA LYS A 36 -28.88 0.68 4.98
C LYS A 36 -29.19 -0.21 3.76
N LYS A 37 -29.59 0.36 2.63
CA LYS A 37 -29.92 -0.39 1.41
C LYS A 37 -28.63 -0.83 0.71
N GLU A 38 -27.67 0.08 0.57
CA GLU A 38 -26.34 -0.19 0.03
C GLU A 38 -25.61 -1.24 0.89
N PHE A 39 -25.60 -1.07 2.21
CA PHE A 39 -25.02 -2.05 3.14
C PHE A 39 -25.58 -3.48 2.91
N LYS A 40 -26.91 -3.61 2.81
CA LYS A 40 -27.56 -4.90 2.53
C LYS A 40 -27.19 -5.45 1.15
N GLN A 41 -26.98 -4.59 0.15
CA GLN A 41 -26.56 -5.03 -1.18
C GLN A 41 -25.12 -5.54 -1.16
N CYS A 42 -24.21 -4.86 -0.47
CA CYS A 42 -22.84 -5.31 -0.29
C CYS A 42 -22.77 -6.66 0.44
N LEU A 43 -23.58 -6.87 1.48
CA LEU A 43 -23.67 -8.18 2.16
C LEU A 43 -24.09 -9.29 1.19
N LYS A 44 -25.09 -9.04 0.34
CA LYS A 44 -25.51 -10.01 -0.68
C LYS A 44 -24.40 -10.33 -1.67
N VAL A 45 -23.58 -9.35 -2.06
CA VAL A 45 -22.42 -9.58 -2.93
C VAL A 45 -21.42 -10.52 -2.25
N LEU A 46 -21.14 -10.30 -0.96
CA LEU A 46 -20.22 -11.17 -0.20
C LEU A 46 -20.79 -12.58 0.03
N ASP A 47 -22.11 -12.73 0.18
CA ASP A 47 -22.76 -14.03 0.34
C ASP A 47 -22.82 -14.82 -0.98
N GLN A 48 -22.83 -14.14 -2.13
CA GLN A 48 -22.98 -14.76 -3.45
C GLN A 48 -21.67 -15.28 -4.05
N PHE A 49 -20.53 -14.75 -3.61
CA PHE A 49 -19.24 -15.02 -4.24
C PHE A 49 -18.26 -15.63 -3.24
N ASP A 50 -17.82 -16.85 -3.55
CA ASP A 50 -16.70 -17.50 -2.87
C ASP A 50 -15.37 -16.93 -3.38
N THR A 51 -14.40 -16.85 -2.49
CA THR A 51 -13.03 -16.31 -2.65
C THR A 51 -12.20 -16.97 -3.76
N THR A 52 -12.69 -18.06 -4.33
CA THR A 52 -12.01 -18.84 -5.37
C THR A 52 -12.23 -18.29 -6.78
N ASP A 53 -13.15 -17.35 -6.99
CA ASP A 53 -13.41 -16.73 -8.30
C ASP A 53 -12.63 -15.42 -8.48
N VAL A 54 -11.44 -15.55 -9.06
CA VAL A 54 -10.48 -14.45 -9.27
C VAL A 54 -11.08 -13.25 -10.00
N PHE A 55 -12.03 -13.45 -10.92
CA PHE A 55 -12.65 -12.34 -11.67
C PHE A 55 -13.68 -11.58 -10.86
N LYS A 56 -14.20 -12.16 -9.77
CA LYS A 56 -15.23 -11.56 -8.92
C LYS A 56 -14.68 -10.96 -7.64
N ASN A 57 -13.42 -11.23 -7.33
CA ASN A 57 -12.70 -10.65 -6.21
C ASN A 57 -12.75 -9.11 -6.20
N TYR A 58 -12.77 -8.44 -7.36
CA TYR A 58 -12.99 -6.98 -7.43
C TYR A 58 -14.33 -6.52 -6.82
N PHE A 59 -15.42 -7.24 -7.07
CA PHE A 59 -16.73 -6.88 -6.50
C PHE A 59 -16.76 -7.13 -4.99
N CYS A 60 -16.15 -8.21 -4.54
CA CYS A 60 -16.06 -8.55 -3.11
C CYS A 60 -15.16 -7.58 -2.35
N GLU A 61 -14.03 -7.20 -2.93
CA GLU A 61 -13.11 -6.19 -2.39
C GLU A 61 -13.83 -4.87 -2.15
N ASN A 62 -14.51 -4.34 -3.18
CA ASN A 62 -15.30 -3.11 -3.06
C ASN A 62 -16.46 -3.25 -2.07
N ALA A 63 -17.23 -4.35 -2.14
CA ALA A 63 -18.34 -4.58 -1.22
C ALA A 63 -17.86 -4.63 0.24
N SER A 64 -16.72 -5.26 0.48
CA SER A 64 -16.10 -5.34 1.79
C SER A 64 -15.66 -3.96 2.29
N GLU A 65 -15.00 -3.16 1.44
CA GLU A 65 -14.62 -1.80 1.81
C GLU A 65 -15.84 -0.94 2.16
N ARG A 66 -16.92 -1.01 1.38
CA ARG A 66 -18.17 -0.27 1.67
C ARG A 66 -18.82 -0.73 2.97
N ILE A 67 -18.75 -2.01 3.30
CA ILE A 67 -19.22 -2.50 4.61
C ILE A 67 -18.33 -1.95 5.73
N GLY A 68 -17.01 -1.86 5.51
CA GLY A 68 -16.08 -1.21 6.43
C GLY A 68 -16.46 0.26 6.69
N ASP A 69 -16.75 1.02 5.63
CA ASP A 69 -17.21 2.42 5.73
C ASP A 69 -18.48 2.50 6.59
N TYR A 70 -19.46 1.61 6.36
CA TYR A 70 -20.70 1.56 7.15
C TYR A 70 -20.43 1.36 8.64
N TYR A 71 -19.60 0.37 9.01
CA TYR A 71 -19.30 0.10 10.41
C TYR A 71 -18.50 1.23 11.05
N HIS A 72 -17.60 1.88 10.30
CA HIS A 72 -16.90 3.08 10.75
C HIS A 72 -17.90 4.20 11.11
N GLU A 73 -18.88 4.47 10.25
CA GLU A 73 -19.93 5.48 10.53
C GLU A 73 -20.80 5.15 11.75
N LYS A 74 -20.91 3.86 12.12
CA LYS A 74 -21.61 3.42 13.33
C LYS A 74 -20.73 3.41 14.58
N GLY A 75 -19.45 3.78 14.46
CA GLY A 75 -18.49 3.72 15.56
C GLY A 75 -18.03 2.31 15.91
N ASP A 76 -18.34 1.31 15.08
CA ASP A 76 -17.88 -0.07 15.27
C ASP A 76 -16.54 -0.26 14.53
N PHE A 77 -15.50 0.36 15.07
CA PHE A 77 -14.20 0.44 14.39
C PHE A 77 -13.50 -0.92 14.25
N LEU A 78 -13.73 -1.85 15.18
CA LEU A 78 -13.17 -3.20 15.08
C LEU A 78 -13.77 -3.97 13.90
N LYS A 79 -15.08 -3.87 13.69
CA LYS A 79 -15.69 -4.46 12.48
C LYS A 79 -15.23 -3.74 11.22
N ALA A 80 -15.13 -2.41 11.25
CA ALA A 80 -14.64 -1.65 10.10
C ALA A 80 -13.26 -2.17 9.65
N ILE A 81 -12.32 -2.31 10.59
CA ILE A 81 -10.98 -2.87 10.33
C ILE A 81 -11.07 -4.27 9.74
N ALA A 82 -11.85 -5.17 10.33
CA ALA A 82 -11.98 -6.54 9.83
C ALA A 82 -12.45 -6.60 8.37
N TYR A 83 -13.38 -5.72 7.98
CA TYR A 83 -13.85 -5.64 6.60
C TYR A 83 -12.82 -5.02 5.65
N TYR A 84 -12.11 -3.97 6.06
CA TYR A 84 -10.99 -3.43 5.27
C TYR A 84 -9.89 -4.48 5.05
N ASP A 85 -9.51 -5.22 6.10
CA ASP A 85 -8.49 -6.28 5.99
C ASP A 85 -8.97 -7.45 5.13
N SER A 86 -10.25 -7.78 5.16
CA SER A 86 -10.77 -8.84 4.28
C SER A 86 -10.78 -8.41 2.80
N ALA A 87 -10.91 -7.11 2.49
CA ALA A 87 -10.76 -6.62 1.13
C ALA A 87 -9.33 -6.90 0.59
N ASP A 88 -8.31 -6.67 1.43
CA ASP A 88 -6.90 -6.85 1.04
C ASP A 88 -6.42 -8.31 1.07
N ASN A 89 -6.94 -9.13 1.99
CA ASN A 89 -6.41 -10.47 2.23
C ASN A 89 -7.29 -11.59 1.67
N LYS A 90 -8.61 -11.46 1.82
CA LYS A 90 -9.57 -12.51 1.46
C LYS A 90 -10.08 -12.34 0.03
N TYR A 91 -10.35 -11.10 -0.37
CA TYR A 91 -10.91 -10.76 -1.68
C TYR A 91 -9.89 -10.12 -2.61
N ARG A 92 -8.60 -10.30 -2.34
CA ARG A 92 -7.54 -9.72 -3.16
C ARG A 92 -7.69 -10.16 -4.62
N ASN A 93 -7.77 -9.19 -5.52
CA ASN A 93 -7.90 -9.49 -6.93
C ASN A 93 -6.56 -9.98 -7.50
N ALA A 94 -6.43 -11.29 -7.71
CA ALA A 94 -5.20 -11.88 -8.27
C ALA A 94 -4.92 -11.46 -9.72
N ALA A 95 -5.87 -10.84 -10.44
CA ALA A 95 -5.61 -10.24 -11.75
C ALA A 95 -4.83 -8.91 -11.67
N GLN A 96 -4.74 -8.29 -10.49
CA GLN A 96 -3.88 -7.12 -10.24
C GLN A 96 -2.42 -7.49 -9.99
N PHE A 97 -2.05 -8.77 -10.15
CA PHE A 97 -0.68 -9.29 -9.99
C PHE A 97 0.36 -8.60 -10.89
N CYS A 98 -0.06 -7.88 -11.94
CA CYS A 98 0.83 -7.18 -12.86
C CYS A 98 0.74 -5.66 -12.68
N GLY A 99 1.46 -5.11 -11.68
CA GLY A 99 1.80 -3.68 -11.60
C GLY A 99 1.37 -2.96 -10.32
N ASN A 100 1.86 -1.73 -10.15
CA ASN A 100 1.65 -0.89 -8.97
C ASN A 100 0.19 -0.36 -8.81
N GLY A 101 -0.74 -0.75 -9.69
CA GLY A 101 -2.11 -0.24 -9.70
C GLY A 101 -2.97 -0.68 -8.51
N ASP A 102 -2.61 -1.76 -7.82
CA ASP A 102 -3.26 -2.22 -6.58
C ASP A 102 -3.14 -1.16 -5.46
N TYR A 103 -2.04 -0.39 -5.45
CA TYR A 103 -1.80 0.66 -4.45
C TYR A 103 -2.85 1.78 -4.47
N ILE A 104 -3.57 1.97 -5.59
CA ILE A 104 -4.66 2.94 -5.71
C ILE A 104 -5.81 2.63 -4.74
N PHE A 105 -6.07 1.36 -4.46
CA PHE A 105 -7.12 0.93 -3.53
C PHE A 105 -6.56 0.55 -2.17
N PHE A 106 -5.39 -0.11 -2.14
CA PHE A 106 -4.74 -0.55 -0.92
C PHE A 106 -4.35 0.61 0.00
N VAL A 107 -3.71 1.67 -0.52
CA VAL A 107 -3.21 2.78 0.32
C VAL A 107 -4.36 3.54 1.01
N PRO A 108 -5.44 3.96 0.30
CA PRO A 108 -6.61 4.55 0.96
C PRO A 108 -7.26 3.63 2.00
N ARG A 109 -7.35 2.32 1.74
CA ARG A 109 -7.88 1.37 2.74
C ARG A 109 -7.02 1.29 3.99
N LYS A 110 -5.69 1.19 3.86
CA LYS A 110 -4.80 1.21 5.03
C LYS A 110 -4.85 2.53 5.77
N PHE A 111 -5.04 3.65 5.07
CA PHE A 111 -5.32 4.92 5.71
C PHE A 111 -6.61 4.91 6.54
N LYS A 112 -7.70 4.30 6.04
CA LYS A 112 -8.94 4.09 6.81
C LYS A 112 -8.72 3.21 8.04
N VAL A 113 -7.97 2.12 7.91
CA VAL A 113 -7.59 1.25 9.05
C VAL A 113 -6.82 2.04 10.11
N SER A 114 -5.83 2.83 9.71
CA SER A 114 -5.07 3.70 10.62
C SER A 114 -5.98 4.70 11.36
N LYS A 115 -6.92 5.33 10.65
CA LYS A 115 -7.95 6.20 11.27
C LYS A 115 -8.81 5.44 12.29
N CYS A 116 -9.25 4.22 11.99
CA CYS A 116 -9.98 3.39 12.94
C CYS A 116 -9.18 3.13 14.23
N TYR A 117 -7.89 2.77 14.12
CA TYR A 117 -7.04 2.59 15.29
C TYR A 117 -6.89 3.87 16.11
N LYS A 118 -6.70 5.03 15.45
CA LYS A 118 -6.68 6.32 16.13
C LYS A 118 -7.98 6.58 16.91
N LEU A 119 -9.14 6.29 16.32
CA LEU A 119 -10.45 6.46 16.97
C LEU A 119 -10.70 5.47 18.12
N LEU A 120 -10.02 4.32 18.10
CA LEU A 120 -9.96 3.39 19.23
C LEU A 120 -8.98 3.85 20.33
N GLY A 121 -8.25 4.94 20.13
CA GLY A 121 -7.21 5.43 21.05
C GLY A 121 -5.88 4.70 20.93
N ASP A 122 -5.71 3.81 19.96
CA ASP A 122 -4.48 3.06 19.72
C ASP A 122 -3.60 3.75 18.68
N THR A 123 -2.95 4.83 19.11
CA THR A 123 -2.02 5.59 18.26
C THR A 123 -0.85 4.74 17.76
N LYS A 124 -0.40 3.77 18.55
CA LYS A 124 0.70 2.88 18.18
C LYS A 124 0.30 1.98 17.00
N ALA A 125 -0.86 1.35 17.06
CA ALA A 125 -1.38 0.57 15.94
C ALA A 125 -1.68 1.46 14.72
N ALA A 126 -2.19 2.68 14.93
CA ALA A 126 -2.42 3.63 13.84
C ALA A 126 -1.12 3.96 13.10
N LEU A 127 -0.04 4.25 13.83
CA LEU A 127 1.31 4.47 13.27
C LEU A 127 1.82 3.21 12.56
N ALA A 128 1.74 2.04 13.20
CA ALA A 128 2.21 0.77 12.63
C ALA A 128 1.62 0.47 11.24
N VAL A 129 0.35 0.83 11.01
CA VAL A 129 -0.32 0.61 9.72
C VAL A 129 0.17 1.56 8.63
N ILE A 130 0.39 2.83 8.95
CA ILE A 130 0.67 3.87 7.94
C ILE A 130 2.16 4.13 7.73
N THR A 131 3.01 3.89 8.73
CA THR A 131 4.47 4.14 8.63
C THR A 131 5.11 3.40 7.43
N PRO A 132 4.81 2.12 7.15
CA PRO A 132 5.38 1.46 5.97
C PRO A 132 5.02 2.16 4.65
N LEU A 133 3.81 2.69 4.54
CA LEU A 133 3.31 3.28 3.29
C LEU A 133 4.00 4.60 2.94
N VAL A 134 4.33 5.40 3.95
CA VAL A 134 4.92 6.74 3.74
C VAL A 134 6.42 6.69 3.49
N PHE A 135 7.08 5.59 3.88
CA PHE A 135 8.52 5.39 3.71
C PHE A 135 8.88 4.53 2.51
N ASP A 136 7.99 3.67 2.00
CA ASP A 136 8.26 2.84 0.82
C ASP A 136 8.39 3.68 -0.47
N GLU A 137 9.41 3.40 -1.28
CA GLU A 137 9.76 4.16 -2.49
C GLU A 137 8.61 4.17 -3.52
N PHE A 138 7.88 3.07 -3.66
CA PHE A 138 6.81 2.92 -4.67
C PHE A 138 5.45 3.31 -4.13
N ILE A 139 5.17 2.98 -2.87
CA ILE A 139 3.87 3.22 -2.24
C ILE A 139 3.72 4.70 -1.86
N SER A 140 4.80 5.38 -1.47
CA SER A 140 4.74 6.78 -1.06
C SER A 140 4.21 7.72 -2.15
N GLY A 141 4.30 7.34 -3.44
CA GLY A 141 3.68 8.06 -4.55
C GLY A 141 2.14 8.06 -4.54
N TYR A 142 1.51 7.15 -3.80
CA TYR A 142 0.05 7.06 -3.61
C TYR A 142 -0.41 7.70 -2.29
N VAL A 143 0.52 8.20 -1.49
CA VAL A 143 0.24 8.91 -0.24
C VAL A 143 0.10 10.40 -0.56
N ASP A 144 -1.12 10.92 -0.43
CA ASP A 144 -1.38 12.34 -0.65
C ASP A 144 -0.96 13.23 0.54
N SER A 145 -1.07 14.55 0.37
CA SER A 145 -0.73 15.53 1.41
C SER A 145 -1.54 15.36 2.70
N THR A 146 -2.79 14.88 2.60
CA THR A 146 -3.67 14.70 3.76
C THR A 146 -3.24 13.50 4.59
N MET A 147 -2.86 12.41 3.94
CA MET A 147 -2.30 11.24 4.61
C MET A 147 -0.97 11.59 5.29
N LEU A 148 -0.11 12.37 4.63
CA LEU A 148 1.14 12.86 5.21
C LEU A 148 0.89 13.74 6.44
N GLU A 149 -0.03 14.70 6.34
CA GLU A 149 -0.39 15.57 7.47
C GLU A 149 -0.97 14.79 8.64
N TYR A 150 -1.86 13.83 8.35
CA TYR A 150 -2.37 12.92 9.34
C TYR A 150 -1.24 12.14 10.03
N TYR A 151 -0.33 11.55 9.26
CA TYR A 151 0.79 10.79 9.80
C TYR A 151 1.69 11.65 10.69
N VAL A 152 2.05 12.85 10.23
CA VAL A 152 2.83 13.82 11.00
C VAL A 152 2.10 14.21 12.29
N SER A 153 0.77 14.40 12.24
CA SER A 153 -0.02 14.67 13.44
C SER A 153 -0.02 13.50 14.44
N LEU A 154 0.02 12.25 13.96
CA LEU A 154 0.15 11.09 14.84
C LEU A 154 1.53 11.07 15.51
N LEU A 155 2.59 11.33 14.76
CA LEU A 155 3.94 11.40 15.32
C LEU A 155 4.04 12.48 16.39
N TYR A 156 3.54 13.69 16.13
CA TYR A 156 3.56 14.79 17.12
C TYR A 156 2.68 14.54 18.34
N SER A 157 1.74 13.60 18.28
CA SER A 157 0.97 13.18 19.45
C SER A 157 1.76 12.26 20.39
N GLN A 158 2.90 11.72 19.96
CA GLN A 158 3.73 10.77 20.72
C GLN A 158 5.14 11.29 20.98
N PHE A 159 5.67 12.11 20.08
CA PHE A 159 7.06 12.53 20.08
C PHE A 159 7.16 14.03 19.83
N THR A 160 8.22 14.63 20.35
CA THR A 160 8.60 16.01 20.05
C THR A 160 9.14 16.13 18.63
N ARG A 161 9.14 17.35 18.08
CA ARG A 161 9.68 17.62 16.74
C ARG A 161 11.16 17.29 16.66
N GLU A 162 11.90 17.59 17.71
CA GLU A 162 13.34 17.32 17.84
C GLU A 162 13.62 15.82 17.84
N GLU A 163 12.83 15.01 18.57
CA GLU A 163 12.95 13.55 18.57
C GLU A 163 12.70 12.97 17.19
N ILE A 164 11.63 13.39 16.51
CA ILE A 164 11.28 12.90 15.16
C ILE A 164 12.39 13.25 14.16
N ARG A 165 12.90 14.49 14.20
CA ARG A 165 13.99 14.94 13.31
C ARG A 165 15.29 14.21 13.56
N LYS A 166 15.62 13.95 14.84
CA LYS A 166 16.80 13.17 15.19
C LYS A 166 16.65 11.73 14.70
N GLU A 167 15.48 11.13 14.91
CA GLU A 167 15.21 9.75 14.51
C GLU A 167 15.29 9.60 12.99
N ILE A 168 14.63 10.47 12.20
CA ILE A 168 14.68 10.35 10.74
C ILE A 168 16.11 10.47 10.20
N GLN A 169 16.93 11.34 10.79
CA GLN A 169 18.34 11.47 10.40
C GLN A 169 19.15 10.21 10.72
N ILE A 170 18.89 9.56 11.87
CA ILE A 170 19.47 8.27 12.24
C ILE A 170 19.03 7.19 11.23
N THR A 171 17.73 7.13 10.93
CA THR A 171 17.13 6.18 9.99
C THR A 171 17.80 6.23 8.62
N VAL A 172 17.99 7.42 8.05
CA VAL A 172 18.67 7.59 6.75
C VAL A 172 20.11 7.07 6.80
N ASN A 173 20.84 7.38 7.87
CA ASN A 173 22.23 6.95 8.02
C ASN A 173 22.38 5.44 8.26
N GLN A 174 21.31 4.76 8.69
CA GLN A 174 21.27 3.34 9.02
C GLN A 174 20.56 2.49 7.96
N LEU A 175 20.36 2.99 6.73
CA LEU A 175 19.83 2.20 5.62
C LEU A 175 20.63 0.90 5.47
N ALA A 176 19.98 -0.22 5.78
CA ALA A 176 20.51 -1.54 5.56
C ALA A 176 20.25 -1.95 4.11
N TYR A 177 21.30 -2.39 3.44
CA TYR A 177 21.30 -2.73 2.03
C TYR A 177 21.89 -4.13 1.89
N ILE A 178 21.07 -5.08 1.47
CA ILE A 178 21.42 -6.49 1.37
C ILE A 178 21.25 -6.94 -0.08
N THR A 179 22.26 -7.64 -0.61
CA THR A 179 22.24 -8.24 -1.94
C THR A 179 22.35 -9.76 -1.82
N GLU A 180 21.40 -10.48 -2.38
CA GLU A 180 21.35 -11.94 -2.30
C GLU A 180 21.19 -12.54 -3.71
N PRO A 181 21.99 -13.54 -4.10
CA PRO A 181 21.73 -14.26 -5.33
C PRO A 181 20.44 -15.08 -5.17
N VAL A 182 19.54 -15.01 -6.16
CA VAL A 182 18.27 -15.75 -6.16
C VAL A 182 18.20 -16.68 -7.36
N SER A 183 17.68 -17.89 -7.15
CA SER A 183 17.35 -18.83 -8.22
C SER A 183 15.84 -18.83 -8.45
N LEU A 184 15.42 -18.58 -9.68
CA LEU A 184 14.01 -18.58 -10.08
C LEU A 184 13.62 -19.85 -10.90
N GLY A 185 14.47 -20.89 -10.87
CA GLY A 185 14.26 -22.18 -11.55
C GLY A 185 15.22 -22.45 -12.73
N ASP A 186 15.82 -23.66 -12.73
CA ASP A 186 16.61 -24.39 -13.74
C ASP A 186 17.62 -23.64 -14.66
N GLY A 187 18.11 -22.48 -14.24
CA GLY A 187 19.19 -21.75 -14.91
C GLY A 187 20.29 -21.27 -13.95
N PRO A 188 21.45 -20.83 -14.46
CA PRO A 188 22.52 -20.26 -13.64
C PRO A 188 22.01 -19.09 -12.78
N LYS A 189 22.72 -18.82 -11.67
CA LYS A 189 22.41 -17.78 -10.66
C LYS A 189 22.53 -16.36 -11.24
N ASP A 190 21.67 -16.04 -12.19
CA ASP A 190 21.72 -14.79 -12.94
C ASP A 190 20.89 -13.69 -12.29
N TYR A 191 20.21 -13.95 -11.16
CA TYR A 191 19.36 -12.95 -10.50
C TYR A 191 19.95 -12.53 -9.16
N ILE A 192 19.90 -11.23 -8.91
CA ILE A 192 20.24 -10.63 -7.62
C ILE A 192 18.97 -10.00 -7.07
N LYS A 193 18.62 -10.38 -5.84
CA LYS A 193 17.65 -9.68 -5.03
C LYS A 193 18.38 -8.61 -4.22
N ILE A 194 17.83 -7.41 -4.23
CA ILE A 194 18.20 -6.32 -3.35
C ILE A 194 17.06 -6.12 -2.37
N SER A 195 17.41 -6.01 -1.10
CA SER A 195 16.48 -5.62 -0.04
C SER A 195 17.07 -4.42 0.69
N CYS A 196 16.33 -3.32 0.67
CA CYS A 196 16.64 -2.11 1.42
C CYS A 196 15.68 -1.99 2.58
N THR A 197 16.21 -1.94 3.80
CA THR A 197 15.38 -1.80 5.00
C THR A 197 15.83 -0.59 5.82
N LEU A 198 14.85 0.11 6.37
CA LEU A 198 15.02 1.23 7.27
C LEU A 198 14.50 0.84 8.65
N LYS A 199 15.07 1.46 9.68
CA LYS A 199 14.51 1.41 11.03
C LYS A 199 14.14 2.82 11.44
N PHE A 200 12.85 3.04 11.71
CA PHE A 200 12.32 4.31 12.18
C PHE A 200 11.58 4.07 13.49
N PHE A 201 12.11 4.55 14.60
CA PHE A 201 11.71 4.16 15.95
C PHE A 201 11.73 2.63 16.13
N GLU A 202 10.59 2.04 16.48
CA GLU A 202 10.41 0.59 16.64
C GLU A 202 9.99 -0.11 15.34
N TYR A 203 9.75 0.63 14.25
CA TYR A 203 9.26 0.08 13.00
C TYR A 203 10.41 -0.34 12.09
N ASN A 204 10.42 -1.60 11.69
CA ASN A 204 11.29 -2.11 10.63
C ASN A 204 10.54 -1.97 9.30
N LEU A 205 11.09 -1.17 8.40
CA LEU A 205 10.42 -0.76 7.18
C LEU A 205 11.14 -1.36 5.98
N GLU A 206 10.38 -1.96 5.08
CA GLU A 206 10.86 -2.28 3.75
C GLU A 206 10.83 -0.99 2.93
N PHE A 207 12.02 -0.49 2.55
CA PHE A 207 12.14 0.73 1.76
C PHE A 207 11.97 0.42 0.27
N ALA A 208 12.64 -0.64 -0.18
CA ALA A 208 12.59 -1.13 -1.54
C ALA A 208 13.07 -2.60 -1.61
N THR A 209 12.39 -3.41 -2.41
CA THR A 209 12.84 -4.77 -2.75
C THR A 209 12.78 -4.98 -4.26
N HIS A 210 13.90 -5.40 -4.84
CA HIS A 210 14.01 -5.63 -6.28
C HIS A 210 14.67 -6.95 -6.59
N ILE A 211 14.23 -7.61 -7.66
CA ILE A 211 14.94 -8.74 -8.25
C ILE A 211 15.26 -8.34 -9.68
N PHE A 212 16.53 -8.36 -10.05
CA PHE A 212 16.96 -8.06 -11.42
C PHE A 212 17.93 -9.11 -11.92
N LYS A 213 18.00 -9.25 -13.24
CA LYS A 213 18.97 -10.12 -13.90
C LYS A 213 20.33 -9.42 -13.91
N SER A 214 21.30 -9.98 -13.20
CA SER A 214 22.71 -9.60 -13.26
C SER A 214 23.22 -9.75 -14.68
N SER A 215 23.94 -8.75 -15.18
CA SER A 215 24.59 -8.83 -16.49
C SER A 215 25.75 -9.85 -16.44
N ALA A 216 26.18 -10.36 -17.61
CA ALA A 216 27.31 -11.29 -17.70
C ALA A 216 28.64 -10.74 -17.12
N ALA A 217 28.74 -9.42 -16.91
CA ALA A 217 29.89 -8.75 -16.31
C ALA A 217 29.77 -8.55 -14.79
N GLY A 218 28.69 -9.02 -14.16
CA GLY A 218 28.43 -8.82 -12.72
C GLY A 218 28.15 -7.36 -12.32
N SER A 219 27.91 -6.47 -13.30
CA SER A 219 27.65 -5.06 -13.04
C SER A 219 26.19 -4.83 -12.62
N MET A 220 26.03 -4.07 -11.54
CA MET A 220 24.73 -3.66 -11.00
C MET A 220 24.25 -2.37 -11.68
N PRO A 221 23.00 -2.30 -12.17
CA PRO A 221 22.44 -1.06 -12.69
C PRO A 221 22.42 0.04 -11.63
N LEU A 222 22.65 1.30 -12.02
CA LEU A 222 22.76 2.43 -11.11
C LEU A 222 21.54 2.57 -10.17
N LEU A 223 20.33 2.36 -10.72
CA LEU A 223 19.03 2.44 -10.02
C LEU A 223 18.85 1.40 -8.92
N PHE A 224 19.81 0.48 -8.79
CA PHE A 224 19.76 -0.60 -7.81
C PHE A 224 20.95 -0.52 -6.84
N THR A 225 21.73 0.55 -6.87
CA THR A 225 22.89 0.71 -5.99
C THR A 225 22.49 1.27 -4.63
N ARG A 226 23.27 0.95 -3.58
CA ARG A 226 23.10 1.56 -2.25
C ARG A 226 23.12 3.10 -2.31
N THR A 227 23.99 3.68 -3.15
CA THR A 227 24.08 5.13 -3.34
C THR A 227 22.78 5.71 -3.86
N TYR A 228 22.18 5.09 -4.88
CA TYR A 228 20.88 5.52 -5.41
C TYR A 228 19.81 5.56 -4.31
N TYR A 229 19.67 4.49 -3.52
CA TYR A 229 18.68 4.44 -2.44
C TYR A 229 18.95 5.48 -1.34
N LEU A 230 20.20 5.69 -0.94
CA LEU A 230 20.57 6.74 0.02
C LEU A 230 20.21 8.15 -0.49
N GLU A 231 20.31 8.38 -1.80
CA GLU A 231 19.89 9.64 -2.43
C GLU A 231 18.36 9.77 -2.54
N GLN A 232 17.61 8.65 -2.60
CA GLN A 232 16.14 8.70 -2.65
C GLN A 232 15.50 8.99 -1.30
N VAL A 233 16.06 8.54 -0.18
CA VAL A 233 15.42 8.72 1.14
C VAL A 233 15.15 10.20 1.47
N PRO A 234 16.10 11.15 1.29
CA PRO A 234 15.83 12.58 1.50
C PRO A 234 14.81 13.17 0.52
N ASN A 235 14.53 12.49 -0.59
CA ASN A 235 13.57 12.92 -1.59
C ASN A 235 12.13 12.49 -1.27
N LEU A 236 11.94 11.58 -0.32
CA LEU A 236 10.62 11.15 0.11
C LEU A 236 9.76 12.34 0.59
N PRO A 237 8.46 12.39 0.24
CA PRO A 237 7.56 13.44 0.69
C PRO A 237 7.55 13.58 2.22
N ILE A 238 7.57 12.46 2.96
CA ILE A 238 7.57 12.49 4.42
C ILE A 238 8.86 13.06 5.01
N TYR A 239 10.01 12.79 4.39
CA TYR A 239 11.29 13.32 4.84
C TYR A 239 11.28 14.85 4.76
N LYS A 240 10.90 15.39 3.59
CA LYS A 240 10.78 16.83 3.37
C LYS A 240 9.85 17.47 4.40
N ARG A 241 8.68 16.87 4.60
CA ARG A 241 7.66 17.37 5.54
C ARG A 241 8.11 17.41 7.01
N ILE A 242 8.92 16.46 7.45
CA ILE A 242 9.46 16.41 8.83
C ILE A 242 10.61 17.41 9.03
N MET A 243 11.41 17.60 7.98
CA MET A 243 12.62 18.43 8.05
C MET A 243 12.34 19.93 7.85
N GLU A 244 11.27 20.30 7.14
CA GLU A 244 10.67 21.65 7.17
C GLU A 244 10.30 22.06 8.60
#